data_AF-A0ABD0QY58-F1
#
_entry.id   AF-A0ABD0QY58-F1
#
_cell.length_a   1.000
_cell.length_b   1.000
_cell.length_c   1.000
_cell.angle_alpha   90.00
_cell.angle_beta   90.00
_cell.angle_gamma   90.00
#
_symmetry.space_group_name_H-M   'P 1'
#
loop_
_entity.id
_entity.type
_entity.pdbx_description
1 polymer ?
#
loop_
_entity_poly.entity_id
_entity_poly.type
_entity_poly.pdbx_seq_one_letter_code
_entity_poly.pdbx_strand_id
1 'polypeptide(L)'
;LLVDEMAINQALVSLSKALQCPLGSTISKLQLLRGRCLLLKGEEQNAIDCFRKALELEPPSVQDTAVLRCLLQAILVSFTQSGNDTGHTIIQLEECLKQAEERYGANVVQTELKALCRTHTFEVTELSKDLVKKGRLEVVRKLLKSVQPQGKKFTMGRSMSI
;
A
#
# COMPACT_ATOMS: atom_id res chain seq x y z
N LEU A 1 11.24 5.04 -18.44
CA LEU A 1 10.94 3.71 -19.01
C LEU A 1 9.63 3.85 -19.77
N LEU A 2 9.65 3.77 -21.10
CA LEU A 2 8.43 3.81 -21.90
C LEU A 2 7.74 2.45 -21.68
N VAL A 3 6.58 2.44 -21.04
CA VAL A 3 5.84 1.20 -20.85
C VAL A 3 5.09 0.89 -22.14
N ASP A 4 5.21 -0.33 -22.63
CA ASP A 4 4.50 -0.77 -23.83
C ASP A 4 2.99 -0.91 -23.52
N GLU A 5 2.23 0.12 -23.88
CA GLU A 5 0.78 0.18 -23.67
C GLU A 5 0.05 -0.97 -24.37
N MET A 6 0.54 -1.40 -25.55
CA MET A 6 -0.03 -2.54 -26.25
C MET A 6 0.16 -3.82 -25.44
N ALA A 7 1.35 -4.03 -24.86
CA ALA A 7 1.61 -5.17 -24.00
C ALA A 7 0.73 -5.15 -22.72
N ILE A 8 0.52 -3.98 -22.11
CA ILE A 8 -0.41 -3.84 -20.96
C ILE A 8 -1.82 -4.25 -21.37
N ASN A 9 -2.32 -3.72 -22.49
CA ASN A 9 -3.67 -3.99 -22.95
C ASN A 9 -3.86 -5.49 -23.27
N GLN A 10 -2.87 -6.13 -23.90
CA GLN A 10 -2.87 -7.57 -24.14
C GLN A 10 -2.87 -8.39 -22.83
N ALA A 11 -2.09 -7.97 -21.83
CA ALA A 11 -2.09 -8.60 -20.51
C ALA A 11 -3.46 -8.47 -19.82
N LEU A 12 -4.10 -7.30 -19.86
CA LEU A 12 -5.44 -7.09 -19.31
C LEU A 12 -6.51 -7.94 -19.98
N VAL A 13 -6.45 -8.09 -21.30
CA VAL A 13 -7.35 -8.99 -22.05
C VAL A 13 -7.14 -10.44 -21.61
N SER A 14 -5.89 -10.87 -21.48
CA SER A 14 -5.54 -12.24 -21.07
C SER A 14 -6.00 -12.53 -19.63
N LEU A 15 -5.79 -11.59 -18.71
CA LEU A 15 -6.26 -11.68 -17.32
C LEU A 15 -7.79 -11.70 -17.25
N SER A 16 -8.47 -10.90 -18.06
CA SER A 16 -9.94 -10.88 -18.10
C SER A 16 -10.51 -12.22 -18.57
N LYS A 17 -9.88 -12.87 -19.56
CA LYS A 17 -10.24 -14.23 -19.99
C LYS A 17 -9.97 -15.25 -18.89
N ALA A 18 -8.81 -15.19 -18.24
CA ALA A 18 -8.45 -16.12 -17.18
C ALA A 18 -9.39 -16.03 -15.96
N LEU A 19 -9.89 -14.82 -15.64
CA LEU A 19 -10.89 -14.60 -14.59
C LEU A 19 -12.26 -15.26 -14.86
N GLN A 20 -12.52 -15.74 -16.08
CA GLN A 20 -13.73 -16.50 -16.41
C GLN A 20 -13.62 -17.99 -16.06
N CYS A 21 -12.42 -18.46 -15.71
CA CYS A 21 -12.18 -19.85 -15.33
C CYS A 21 -12.38 -20.07 -13.81
N PRO A 22 -12.60 -21.32 -13.36
CA PRO A 22 -12.54 -21.66 -11.95
C PRO A 22 -11.08 -21.59 -11.45
N LEU A 23 -10.74 -20.53 -10.72
CA LEU A 23 -9.35 -20.20 -10.36
C LEU A 23 -8.91 -20.63 -8.96
N GLY A 24 -9.84 -21.07 -8.10
CA GLY A 24 -9.54 -21.49 -6.73
C GLY A 24 -8.67 -20.48 -5.98
N SER A 25 -7.58 -20.95 -5.38
CA SER A 25 -6.61 -20.13 -4.63
C SER A 25 -5.80 -19.16 -5.49
N THR A 26 -5.78 -19.32 -6.82
CA THR A 26 -4.99 -18.47 -7.74
C THR A 26 -5.68 -17.14 -8.02
N ILE A 27 -6.98 -17.02 -7.70
CA ILE A 27 -7.78 -15.84 -8.02
C ILE A 27 -7.17 -14.54 -7.44
N SER A 28 -6.62 -14.61 -6.21
CA SER A 28 -5.98 -13.46 -5.59
C SER A 28 -4.76 -12.98 -6.37
N LYS A 29 -3.90 -13.90 -6.81
CA LYS A 29 -2.71 -13.58 -7.61
C LYS A 29 -3.08 -12.97 -8.96
N LEU A 30 -4.18 -13.42 -9.57
CA LEU A 30 -4.70 -12.81 -10.79
C LEU A 30 -5.18 -11.37 -10.56
N GLN A 31 -5.89 -11.12 -9.46
CA GLN A 31 -6.31 -9.76 -9.09
C GLN A 31 -5.10 -8.85 -8.83
N LEU A 32 -4.05 -9.35 -8.17
CA LEU A 32 -2.79 -8.64 -7.99
C LEU A 32 -2.14 -8.27 -9.34
N LEU A 33 -2.06 -9.21 -10.29
CA LEU A 33 -1.50 -8.93 -11.61
C LEU A 33 -2.34 -7.91 -12.38
N ARG A 34 -3.66 -8.04 -12.34
CA ARG A 34 -4.59 -7.09 -12.97
C ARG A 34 -4.43 -5.69 -12.39
N GLY A 35 -4.36 -5.56 -11.07
CA GLY A 35 -4.14 -4.28 -10.41
C GLY A 35 -2.83 -3.62 -10.83
N ARG A 36 -1.74 -4.40 -10.97
CA ARG A 36 -0.45 -3.87 -11.47
C ARG A 36 -0.55 -3.34 -12.89
N CYS A 37 -1.21 -4.07 -13.79
CA CYS A 37 -1.43 -3.61 -15.17
C CYS A 37 -2.26 -2.32 -15.21
N LEU A 38 -3.32 -2.23 -14.40
CA LEU A 38 -4.18 -1.04 -14.32
C LEU A 38 -3.42 0.17 -13.75
N LEU A 39 -2.59 -0.04 -12.73
CA LEU A 39 -1.77 1.03 -12.15
C LEU A 39 -0.76 1.55 -13.18
N LEU A 40 -0.13 0.68 -13.98
CA LEU A 40 0.76 1.09 -15.06
C LEU A 40 0.03 1.84 -16.19
N LYS A 41 -1.27 1.60 -16.35
CA LYS A 41 -2.13 2.27 -17.34
C LYS A 41 -2.65 3.63 -16.85
N GLY A 42 -2.45 3.98 -15.58
CA GLY A 42 -3.02 5.18 -14.97
C GLY A 42 -4.52 5.02 -14.62
N GLU A 43 -4.95 3.79 -14.31
CA GLU A 43 -6.30 3.50 -13.81
C GLU A 43 -6.23 3.14 -12.32
N GLU A 44 -5.87 4.11 -11.48
CA GLU A 44 -5.51 3.93 -10.06
C GLU A 44 -6.68 3.36 -9.26
N GLN A 45 -7.89 3.90 -9.43
CA GLN A 45 -9.05 3.43 -8.68
C GLN A 45 -9.38 1.96 -9.02
N ASN A 46 -9.32 1.60 -10.31
CA ASN A 46 -9.52 0.22 -10.75
C ASN A 46 -8.40 -0.69 -10.21
N ALA A 47 -7.17 -0.18 -10.11
CA ALA A 47 -6.05 -0.91 -9.52
C ALA A 47 -6.26 -1.16 -8.01
N ILE A 48 -6.65 -0.12 -7.26
CA ILE A 48 -6.98 -0.19 -5.84
C ILE A 48 -8.06 -1.25 -5.59
N ASP A 49 -9.13 -1.27 -6.38
CA ASP A 49 -10.21 -2.24 -6.25
C ASP A 49 -9.73 -3.67 -6.53
N CYS A 50 -8.85 -3.86 -7.53
CA CYS A 50 -8.22 -5.14 -7.79
C CYS A 50 -7.35 -5.59 -6.60
N PHE A 51 -6.56 -4.70 -6.00
CA PHE A 51 -5.72 -5.06 -4.86
C PHE A 51 -6.52 -5.36 -3.59
N ARG A 52 -7.61 -4.62 -3.31
CA ARG A 52 -8.53 -4.98 -2.20
C ARG A 52 -9.13 -6.36 -2.41
N LYS A 53 -9.63 -6.63 -3.62
CA LYS A 53 -10.17 -7.95 -3.95
C LYS A 53 -9.10 -9.04 -3.86
N ALA A 54 -7.85 -8.76 -4.24
CA ALA A 54 -6.75 -9.69 -4.03
C ALA A 54 -6.57 -10.00 -2.53
N LEU A 55 -6.56 -8.97 -1.69
CA LEU A 55 -6.37 -9.09 -0.24
C LEU A 55 -7.51 -9.85 0.45
N GLU A 56 -8.75 -9.64 0.01
CA GLU A 56 -9.93 -10.37 0.50
C GLU A 56 -9.89 -11.86 0.14
N LEU A 57 -9.41 -12.17 -1.08
CA LEU A 57 -9.36 -13.53 -1.61
C LEU A 57 -8.09 -14.30 -1.23
N GLU A 58 -7.07 -13.65 -0.66
CA GLU A 58 -5.88 -14.36 -0.19
C GLU A 58 -6.21 -15.30 0.98
N PRO A 59 -5.81 -16.58 0.92
CA PRO A 59 -5.95 -17.48 2.06
C PRO A 59 -5.23 -16.94 3.31
N PRO A 60 -5.77 -17.10 4.53
CA PRO A 60 -5.14 -16.59 5.76
C PRO A 60 -3.73 -17.16 6.04
N SER A 61 -3.41 -18.32 5.47
CA SER A 61 -2.07 -18.92 5.54
C SER A 61 -1.01 -18.16 4.75
N VAL A 62 -1.42 -17.31 3.80
CA VAL A 62 -0.51 -16.47 3.01
C VAL A 62 -0.17 -15.22 3.82
N GLN A 63 1.12 -15.10 4.15
CA GLN A 63 1.71 -13.98 4.88
C GLN A 63 2.52 -13.05 3.97
N ASP A 64 2.44 -13.22 2.64
CA ASP A 64 3.07 -12.32 1.68
C ASP A 64 2.37 -10.95 1.73
N THR A 65 3.17 -9.89 1.81
CA THR A 65 2.73 -8.50 1.88
C THR A 65 2.74 -7.82 0.51
N ALA A 66 3.01 -8.55 -0.58
CA ALA A 66 3.03 -8.01 -1.93
C ALA A 66 1.73 -7.28 -2.32
N VAL A 67 0.57 -7.82 -1.92
CA VAL A 67 -0.73 -7.17 -2.15
C VAL A 67 -0.84 -5.86 -1.38
N LEU A 68 -0.48 -5.87 -0.09
CA LEU A 68 -0.48 -4.67 0.76
C LEU A 68 0.43 -3.57 0.20
N ARG A 69 1.65 -3.92 -0.23
CA ARG A 69 2.58 -2.96 -0.86
C ARG A 69 1.99 -2.31 -2.09
N CYS A 70 1.42 -3.12 -3.00
CA CYS A 70 0.82 -2.60 -4.21
C CYS A 70 -0.41 -1.72 -3.92
N LEU A 71 -1.23 -2.11 -2.94
CA LEU A 71 -2.39 -1.31 -2.51
C LEU A 71 -1.97 0.04 -1.92
N LEU A 72 -1.00 0.06 -1.00
CA LEU A 72 -0.49 1.31 -0.41
C LEU A 72 0.11 2.23 -1.47
N GLN A 73 0.88 1.67 -2.42
CA GLN A 73 1.43 2.43 -3.53
C GLN A 73 0.33 3.00 -4.43
N ALA A 74 -0.69 2.23 -4.78
CA ALA A 74 -1.79 2.69 -5.63
C ALA A 74 -2.62 3.79 -4.97
N ILE A 75 -2.89 3.67 -3.67
CA ILE A 75 -3.56 4.72 -2.87
C ILE A 75 -2.71 5.99 -2.85
N LEU A 76 -1.40 5.88 -2.67
CA LEU A 76 -0.50 7.03 -2.68
C LEU A 76 -0.47 7.72 -4.05
N VAL A 77 -0.41 6.96 -5.14
CA VAL A 77 -0.46 7.51 -6.50
C VAL A 77 -1.82 8.18 -6.75
N SER A 78 -2.93 7.53 -6.39
CA SER A 78 -4.27 8.11 -6.47
C SER A 78 -4.35 9.43 -5.69
N PHE A 79 -3.78 9.49 -4.48
CA PHE A 79 -3.74 10.69 -3.66
C PHE A 79 -3.05 11.84 -4.40
N THR A 80 -1.88 11.59 -5.01
CA THR A 80 -1.15 12.63 -5.75
C THR A 80 -1.89 13.15 -6.97
N GLN A 81 -2.78 12.34 -7.56
CA GLN A 81 -3.59 12.74 -8.71
C GLN A 81 -4.95 13.33 -8.34
N SER A 82 -5.44 13.11 -7.12
CA SER A 82 -6.77 13.56 -6.65
C SER A 82 -6.86 15.08 -6.48
N GLY A 83 -5.75 15.81 -6.64
CA GLY A 83 -5.72 17.27 -6.55
C GLY A 83 -6.22 17.75 -5.18
N ASN A 84 -7.35 18.47 -5.17
CA ASN A 84 -7.92 19.05 -3.95
C ASN A 84 -8.91 18.11 -3.23
N ASP A 85 -9.43 17.06 -3.89
CA ASP A 85 -10.40 16.13 -3.29
C ASP A 85 -9.72 14.81 -2.87
N THR A 86 -8.92 14.90 -1.82
CA THR A 86 -8.16 13.78 -1.25
C THR A 86 -8.97 13.00 -0.20
N GLY A 87 -10.22 13.40 0.08
CA GLY A 87 -11.01 12.87 1.19
C GLY A 87 -11.30 11.38 1.05
N HIS A 88 -11.74 10.97 -0.15
CA HIS A 88 -12.00 9.57 -0.46
C HIS A 88 -10.73 8.71 -0.34
N THR A 89 -9.64 9.14 -0.95
CA THR A 89 -8.36 8.40 -0.93
C THR A 89 -7.80 8.23 0.48
N ILE A 90 -7.99 9.22 1.36
CA ILE A 90 -7.62 9.13 2.77
C ILE A 90 -8.47 8.10 3.52
N ILE A 91 -9.78 8.02 3.25
CA ILE A 91 -10.65 6.98 3.83
C ILE A 91 -10.18 5.60 3.36
N GLN A 92 -9.88 5.45 2.07
CA GLN A 92 -9.35 4.20 1.52
C GLN A 92 -8.02 3.79 2.17
N LEU A 93 -7.14 4.75 2.46
CA LEU A 93 -5.89 4.48 3.19
C LEU A 93 -6.17 3.95 4.60
N GLU A 94 -7.10 4.56 5.33
CA GLU A 94 -7.44 4.12 6.68
C GLU A 94 -8.04 2.72 6.72
N GLU A 95 -8.99 2.44 5.84
CA GLU A 95 -9.60 1.12 5.71
C GLU A 95 -8.55 0.06 5.35
N CYS A 96 -7.67 0.37 4.41
CA CYS A 96 -6.54 -0.49 4.03
C CYS A 96 -5.64 -0.79 5.24
N LEU A 97 -5.24 0.24 5.99
CA LEU A 97 -4.38 0.05 7.16
C LEU A 97 -5.06 -0.77 8.25
N LYS A 98 -6.33 -0.51 8.52
CA LYS A 98 -7.11 -1.28 9.51
C LYS A 98 -7.18 -2.76 9.11
N GLN A 99 -7.59 -3.05 7.87
CA GLN A 99 -7.70 -4.41 7.35
C GLN A 99 -6.35 -5.13 7.35
N ALA A 100 -5.28 -4.43 6.98
CA ALA A 100 -3.93 -4.98 6.97
C ALA A 100 -3.42 -5.30 8.38
N GLU A 101 -3.74 -4.47 9.38
CA GLU A 101 -3.34 -4.71 10.76
C GLU A 101 -4.08 -5.91 11.38
N GLU A 102 -5.36 -6.08 11.06
CA GLU A 102 -6.13 -7.25 11.45
C GLU A 102 -5.57 -8.53 10.83
N ARG A 103 -5.07 -8.46 9.59
CA ARG A 103 -4.59 -9.61 8.83
C ARG A 103 -3.14 -10.00 9.14
N TYR A 104 -2.22 -9.03 9.13
CA TYR A 104 -0.77 -9.26 9.22
C TYR A 104 -0.16 -8.82 10.55
N GLY A 105 -0.92 -8.09 11.37
CA GLY A 105 -0.44 -7.47 12.60
C GLY A 105 0.28 -6.14 12.38
N ALA A 106 0.24 -5.29 13.40
CA ALA A 106 0.75 -3.92 13.35
C ALA A 106 2.25 -3.82 12.99
N ASN A 107 3.08 -4.78 13.40
CA ASN A 107 4.52 -4.76 13.12
C ASN A 107 4.84 -4.97 11.63
N VAL A 108 4.08 -5.82 10.95
CA VAL A 108 4.26 -6.07 9.50
C VAL A 108 3.81 -4.85 8.72
N VAL A 109 2.63 -4.30 9.04
CA VAL A 109 2.12 -3.06 8.42
C VAL A 109 3.09 -1.89 8.62
N GLN A 110 3.66 -1.75 9.82
CA GLN A 110 4.66 -0.73 10.10
C GLN A 110 5.94 -0.90 9.27
N THR A 111 6.33 -2.14 8.96
CA THR A 111 7.49 -2.43 8.10
C THR A 111 7.22 -2.00 6.66
N GLU A 112 6.02 -2.26 6.15
CA GLU A 112 5.63 -1.83 4.80
C GLU A 112 5.46 -0.31 4.69
N LEU A 113 4.90 0.34 5.71
CA LEU A 113 4.85 1.80 5.77
C LEU A 113 6.26 2.42 5.79
N LYS A 114 7.22 1.82 6.51
CA LYS A 114 8.63 2.24 6.47
C LYS A 114 9.22 2.13 5.07
N ALA A 115 8.95 1.05 4.36
CA ALA A 115 9.39 0.89 2.97
C ALA A 115 8.77 1.95 2.07
N LEU A 116 7.45 2.17 2.16
CA LEU A 116 6.73 3.19 1.41
C LEU A 116 7.30 4.59 1.65
N CYS A 117 7.51 4.98 2.92
CA CYS A 117 8.11 6.27 3.29
C CYS A 117 9.51 6.48 2.69
N ARG A 118 10.31 5.42 2.55
CA ARG A 118 11.67 5.51 1.98
C ARG A 118 11.65 5.64 0.47
N THR A 119 10.72 4.96 -0.19
CA THR A 119 10.61 4.96 -1.65
C THR A 119 9.90 6.21 -2.18
N HIS A 120 8.93 6.74 -1.43
CA HIS A 120 8.06 7.84 -1.84
C HIS A 120 8.04 8.98 -0.82
N THR A 121 9.23 9.49 -0.47
CA THR A 121 9.42 10.48 0.60
C THR A 121 8.60 11.76 0.36
N PHE A 122 8.56 12.26 -0.87
CA PHE A 122 7.90 13.51 -1.20
C PHE A 122 6.38 13.37 -1.10
N GLU A 123 5.81 12.35 -1.74
CA GLU A 123 4.38 12.08 -1.80
C GLU A 123 3.83 11.78 -0.40
N VAL A 124 4.56 11.00 0.42
CA VAL A 124 4.17 10.71 1.80
C VAL A 124 4.22 11.97 2.68
N THR A 125 5.11 12.92 2.38
CA THR A 125 5.17 14.20 3.10
C THR A 125 3.95 15.06 2.79
N GLU A 126 3.55 15.16 1.53
CA GLU A 126 2.33 15.87 1.13
C GLU A 126 1.07 15.21 1.70
N LEU A 127 0.98 13.88 1.65
CA LEU A 127 -0.07 13.11 2.31
C LEU A 127 -0.13 13.41 3.81
N SER A 128 1.01 13.43 4.49
CA SER A 128 1.08 13.73 5.93
C SER A 128 0.56 15.14 6.26
N LYS A 129 0.91 16.15 5.44
CA LYS A 129 0.40 17.52 5.61
C LYS A 129 -1.11 17.58 5.46
N ASP A 130 -1.65 16.89 4.45
CA ASP A 130 -3.08 16.89 4.20
C ASP A 130 -3.87 16.14 5.29
N LEU A 131 -3.35 15.01 5.77
CA LEU A 131 -3.90 14.29 6.91
C LEU A 131 -3.94 15.16 8.18
N VAL A 132 -2.89 15.95 8.45
CA VAL A 132 -2.88 16.90 9.58
C VAL A 132 -3.95 17.97 9.43
N LYS A 133 -4.07 18.58 8.24
CA LYS A 133 -5.10 19.59 7.95
C LYS A 133 -6.51 19.05 8.17
N LYS A 134 -6.74 17.77 7.83
CA LYS A 134 -8.03 17.08 7.98
C LYS A 134 -8.20 16.38 9.34
N GLY A 135 -7.27 16.55 10.28
CA GLY A 135 -7.37 15.98 11.64
C GLY A 135 -7.23 14.46 11.73
N ARG A 136 -6.67 13.79 10.72
CA ARG A 136 -6.53 12.32 10.66
C ARG A 136 -5.24 11.86 11.35
N LEU A 137 -5.17 12.16 12.66
CA LEU A 137 -3.94 12.08 13.44
C LEU A 137 -3.41 10.65 13.64
N GLU A 138 -4.28 9.64 13.62
CA GLU A 138 -3.87 8.25 13.81
C GLU A 138 -3.01 7.74 12.64
N VAL A 139 -3.39 8.06 11.40
CA VAL A 139 -2.58 7.74 10.22
C VAL A 139 -1.26 8.52 10.23
N VAL A 140 -1.31 9.81 10.56
CA VAL A 140 -0.11 10.65 10.70
C VAL A 140 0.86 10.02 11.70
N ARG A 141 0.37 9.58 12.85
CA ARG A 141 1.19 8.93 13.89
C ARG A 141 1.88 7.67 13.36
N LYS A 142 1.17 6.82 12.60
CA LYS A 142 1.74 5.61 11.98
C LYS A 142 2.82 5.95 10.92
N LEU A 143 2.58 6.97 10.10
CA LEU A 143 3.55 7.46 9.11
C LEU A 143 4.79 8.06 9.79
N LEU A 144 4.64 8.91 10.80
CA LEU A 144 5.77 9.50 11.53
C LEU A 144 6.63 8.45 12.25
N LYS A 145 6.00 7.43 12.85
CA LYS A 145 6.70 6.27 13.43
C LYS A 145 7.52 5.50 12.38
N SER A 146 7.16 5.60 11.11
CA SER A 146 7.87 4.96 9.99
C SER A 146 9.11 5.76 9.55
N VAL A 147 9.10 7.08 9.75
CA VAL A 147 10.20 7.98 9.36
C VAL A 147 11.24 8.12 10.46
N GLN A 148 10.87 7.94 11.73
CA GLN A 148 11.82 8.01 12.83
C GLN A 148 12.88 6.90 12.71
N PRO A 149 14.19 7.25 12.67
CA PRO A 149 15.22 6.25 12.86
C PRO A 149 14.99 5.66 14.26
N GLN A 150 14.82 4.34 14.35
CA GLN A 150 14.74 3.69 15.64
C GLN A 150 16.07 3.99 16.33
N GLY A 151 16.02 4.91 17.29
CA GLY A 151 17.16 5.25 18.10
C GLY A 151 17.73 3.94 18.61
N LYS A 152 19.00 3.67 18.29
CA LYS A 152 19.77 2.69 19.04
C LYS A 152 19.47 3.01 20.51
N LYS A 153 18.89 2.06 21.24
CA LYS A 153 18.89 2.12 22.69
C LYS A 153 20.36 2.16 23.07
N PHE A 154 20.92 3.34 23.27
CA PHE A 154 22.15 3.49 24.02
C PHE A 154 21.76 3.05 25.42
N THR A 155 22.02 1.79 25.74
CA THR A 155 22.31 1.40 27.11
C THR A 155 23.48 2.27 27.53
N MET A 156 23.19 3.38 28.21
CA MET A 156 24.20 4.08 29.00
C MET A 156 24.70 3.05 30.00
N GLY A 157 25.86 2.45 29.68
CA GLY A 157 26.66 1.78 30.68
C GLY A 157 26.92 2.81 31.78
N ARG A 158 26.46 2.50 32.99
CA ARG A 158 26.83 3.24 34.18
C ARG A 158 28.36 3.32 34.21
N SER A 159 28.92 4.52 34.02
CA SER A 159 30.31 4.78 34.39
C SER A 159 30.41 4.56 35.90
N MET A 160 31.01 3.45 36.29
CA MET A 160 31.56 3.26 37.63
C MET A 160 32.88 4.02 37.65
N SER A 161 32.91 5.15 38.33
CA SER A 161 34.17 5.79 38.73
C SER A 161 34.77 4.96 39.87
N ILE A 162 36.00 4.48 39.67
CA ILE A 162 36.90 3.99 40.72
C ILE A 162 37.64 5.20 41.29
#